data_AF-A0A0Q6TMR8-F1
#
_entry.id   AF-A0A0Q6TMR8-F1
#
_cell.length_a   1.000
_cell.length_b   1.000
_cell.length_c   1.000
_cell.angle_alpha   90.00
_cell.angle_beta   90.00
_cell.angle_gamma   90.00
#
_symmetry.space_group_name_H-M   'P 1'
#
loop_
_entity.id
_entity.type
_entity.pdbx_description
1 polymer ?
#
loop_
_entity_poly.entity_id
_entity_poly.type
_entity_poly.pdbx_seq_one_letter_code
_entity_poly.pdbx_strand_id
1 'polypeptide(L)'
;MQARMTQPAFVLPDAMKALIALSKAAHVEGVPETLHELLHLRVSQINGCGVCLEMHARAAAKSGESPERLATVAGWRDTPYFTEAERAALALAEAVTRVADKSDPVPDDVWNEAAKHYDDKALAGLLISISAINVWNRLNAATRQVAGSLGV
;
A
#
# COMPACT_ATOMS: atom_id res chain seq x y z
N MET A 1 6.10 -11.79 21.05
CA MET A 1 4.99 -10.87 20.67
C MET A 1 3.71 -11.69 20.60
N GLN A 2 2.56 -11.14 21.01
CA GLN A 2 1.27 -11.84 20.96
C GLN A 2 0.19 -10.92 20.39
N ALA A 3 -0.64 -11.47 19.49
CA ALA A 3 -1.81 -10.78 18.97
C ALA A 3 -2.88 -10.62 20.07
N ARG A 4 -3.64 -9.53 20.01
CA ARG A 4 -4.75 -9.26 20.94
C ARG A 4 -5.96 -10.16 20.70
N MET A 5 -6.12 -10.61 19.46
CA MET A 5 -7.17 -11.51 19.00
C MET A 5 -6.78 -12.13 17.66
N THR A 6 -7.53 -13.14 17.22
CA THR A 6 -7.52 -13.60 15.82
C THR A 6 -7.79 -12.42 14.90
N GLN A 7 -7.11 -12.36 13.75
CA GLN A 7 -7.27 -11.27 12.78
C GLN A 7 -8.76 -11.05 12.45
N PRO A 8 -9.31 -9.82 12.52
CA PRO A 8 -10.76 -9.58 12.43
C PRO A 8 -11.45 -10.15 11.18
N ALA A 9 -10.80 -10.11 10.01
CA ALA A 9 -11.29 -10.69 8.77
C ALA A 9 -11.32 -12.23 8.79
N PHE A 10 -10.50 -12.90 9.60
CA PHE A 10 -10.64 -14.34 9.83
C PHE A 10 -11.81 -14.67 10.77
N VAL A 11 -12.13 -13.78 11.71
CA VAL A 11 -13.29 -13.93 12.59
C VAL A 11 -14.60 -13.74 11.81
N LEU A 12 -14.59 -12.87 10.79
CA LEU A 12 -15.74 -12.55 9.94
C LEU A 12 -15.46 -12.94 8.47
N PRO A 13 -15.77 -14.17 8.04
CA PRO A 13 -15.38 -14.68 6.72
C PRO A 13 -15.87 -13.85 5.54
N ASP A 14 -17.05 -13.23 5.65
CA ASP A 14 -17.56 -12.36 4.59
C ASP A 14 -16.77 -11.05 4.49
N ALA A 15 -16.19 -10.56 5.59
CA ALA A 15 -15.25 -9.44 5.55
C ALA A 15 -13.96 -9.83 4.82
N MET A 16 -13.44 -11.04 5.02
CA MET A 16 -12.28 -11.54 4.26
C MET A 16 -12.56 -11.53 2.74
N LYS A 17 -13.71 -12.08 2.31
CA LYS A 17 -14.10 -12.07 0.89
C LYS A 17 -14.19 -10.65 0.34
N ALA A 18 -14.81 -9.73 1.09
CA ALA A 18 -14.97 -8.34 0.68
C ALA A 18 -13.62 -7.62 0.54
N LEU A 19 -12.70 -7.80 1.50
CA LEU A 19 -11.38 -7.18 1.46
C LEU A 19 -10.53 -7.72 0.31
N ILE A 20 -10.58 -9.03 0.04
CA ILE A 20 -9.91 -9.63 -1.13
C ILE A 20 -10.51 -9.06 -2.43
N ALA A 21 -11.84 -8.96 -2.52
CA ALA A 21 -12.51 -8.40 -3.70
C ALA A 21 -12.12 -6.94 -3.93
N LEU A 22 -12.01 -6.14 -2.86
CA LEU A 22 -11.54 -4.75 -2.92
C LEU A 22 -10.10 -4.67 -3.43
N SER A 23 -9.18 -5.47 -2.85
CA SER A 23 -7.80 -5.55 -3.31
C SER A 23 -7.71 -5.95 -4.78
N LYS A 24 -8.51 -6.93 -5.22
CA LYS A 24 -8.54 -7.36 -6.63
C LYS A 24 -9.07 -6.26 -7.56
N ALA A 25 -10.08 -5.51 -7.14
CA ALA A 25 -10.69 -4.44 -7.94
C ALA A 25 -9.71 -3.28 -8.26
N ALA A 26 -8.66 -3.11 -7.45
CA ALA A 26 -7.59 -2.15 -7.72
C ALA A 26 -6.71 -2.51 -8.92
N HIS A 27 -6.66 -3.79 -9.32
CA HIS A 27 -5.78 -4.26 -10.38
C HIS A 27 -6.41 -3.97 -11.74
N VAL A 28 -5.94 -2.89 -12.34
CA VAL A 28 -6.41 -2.37 -13.62
C VAL A 28 -5.23 -2.19 -14.57
N GLU A 29 -5.52 -2.12 -15.86
CA GLU A 29 -4.52 -1.75 -16.86
C GLU A 29 -3.90 -0.38 -16.54
N GLY A 30 -2.59 -0.24 -16.78
CA GLY A 30 -1.84 0.97 -16.45
C GLY A 30 -1.25 1.03 -15.04
N VAL A 31 -1.58 0.07 -14.16
CA VAL A 31 -0.99 -0.04 -12.81
C VAL A 31 -0.33 -1.42 -12.64
N PRO A 32 1.01 -1.52 -12.80
CA PRO A 32 1.71 -2.79 -12.66
C PRO A 32 1.62 -3.37 -11.24
N GLU A 33 1.64 -4.70 -11.12
CA GLU A 33 1.67 -5.42 -9.83
C GLU A 33 2.81 -4.94 -8.92
N THR A 34 4.00 -4.71 -9.48
CA THR A 34 5.16 -4.23 -8.74
C THR A 34 4.92 -2.86 -8.11
N LEU A 35 4.16 -1.98 -8.78
CA LEU A 35 3.77 -0.70 -8.22
C LEU A 35 2.80 -0.89 -7.05
N HIS A 36 1.79 -1.75 -7.17
CA HIS A 36 0.90 -2.07 -6.03
C HIS A 36 1.70 -2.51 -4.81
N GLU A 37 2.66 -3.41 -4.99
CA GLU A 37 3.48 -3.91 -3.88
C GLU A 37 4.39 -2.83 -3.26
N LEU A 38 4.96 -1.92 -4.08
CA LEU A 38 5.72 -0.78 -3.56
C LEU A 38 4.83 0.20 -2.78
N LEU A 39 3.63 0.51 -3.27
CA LEU A 39 2.66 1.34 -2.55
C LEU A 39 2.25 0.67 -1.24
N HIS A 40 1.94 -0.62 -1.27
CA HIS A 40 1.54 -1.36 -0.09
C HIS A 40 2.66 -1.40 0.96
N LEU A 41 3.91 -1.62 0.54
CA LEU A 41 5.08 -1.57 1.39
C LEU A 41 5.25 -0.17 2.00
N ARG A 42 5.18 0.89 1.19
CA ARG A 42 5.35 2.28 1.65
C ARG A 42 4.27 2.69 2.64
N VAL A 43 3.01 2.42 2.33
CA VAL A 43 1.87 2.72 3.22
C VAL A 43 2.00 1.94 4.54
N SER A 44 2.43 0.69 4.47
CA SER A 44 2.66 -0.14 5.66
C SER A 44 3.81 0.35 6.53
N GLN A 45 4.85 0.96 5.95
CA GLN A 45 5.93 1.62 6.70
C GLN A 45 5.41 2.83 7.48
N ILE A 46 4.52 3.62 6.85
CA ILE A 46 3.90 4.79 7.49
C ILE A 46 3.00 4.37 8.65
N ASN A 47 2.19 3.34 8.44
CA ASN A 47 1.22 2.86 9.43
C ASN A 47 1.81 1.91 10.48
N GLY A 48 3.07 1.47 10.33
CA GLY A 48 3.73 0.55 11.26
C GLY A 48 3.15 -0.88 11.26
N CYS A 49 2.60 -1.37 10.13
CA CYS A 49 2.06 -2.73 10.04
C CYS A 49 3.16 -3.76 9.74
N GLY A 50 3.75 -4.37 10.77
CA GLY A 50 4.82 -5.37 10.61
C GLY A 50 4.46 -6.57 9.71
N VAL A 51 3.24 -7.10 9.84
CA VAL A 51 2.71 -8.16 8.97
C VAL A 51 2.72 -7.74 7.49
N CYS A 52 2.21 -6.54 7.24
CA CYS A 52 2.04 -6.04 5.88
C CYS A 52 3.41 -5.72 5.25
N LEU A 53 4.35 -5.21 6.05
CA LEU A 53 5.74 -5.00 5.62
C LEU A 53 6.39 -6.30 5.14
N GLU A 54 6.32 -7.36 5.94
CA GLU A 54 6.94 -8.65 5.60
C GLU A 54 6.27 -9.28 4.37
N MET A 55 4.94 -9.30 4.34
CA MET A 55 4.17 -9.87 3.24
C MET A 55 4.45 -9.17 1.90
N HIS A 56 4.36 -7.84 1.86
CA HIS A 56 4.53 -7.10 0.62
C HIS A 56 5.99 -7.00 0.17
N ALA A 57 6.95 -6.97 1.10
CA ALA A 57 8.37 -7.07 0.74
C ALA A 57 8.69 -8.43 0.07
N ARG A 58 8.15 -9.54 0.59
CA ARG A 58 8.33 -10.88 0.00
C ARG A 58 7.62 -11.02 -1.33
N ALA A 59 6.39 -10.51 -1.45
CA ALA A 59 5.63 -10.55 -2.70
C ALA A 59 6.28 -9.70 -3.80
N ALA A 60 6.75 -8.50 -3.48
CA ALA A 60 7.50 -7.66 -4.41
C ALA A 60 8.79 -8.35 -4.90
N ALA A 61 9.59 -8.89 -3.98
CA ALA A 61 10.82 -9.61 -4.33
C ALA A 61 10.53 -10.82 -5.23
N LYS A 62 9.47 -11.58 -4.95
CA LYS A 62 9.02 -12.70 -5.79
C LYS A 62 8.58 -12.25 -7.18
N SER A 63 8.07 -11.03 -7.30
CA SER A 63 7.64 -10.41 -8.56
C SER A 63 8.78 -9.73 -9.33
N GLY A 64 10.03 -9.87 -8.87
CA GLY A 64 11.22 -9.36 -9.56
C GLY A 64 11.64 -7.95 -9.16
N GLU A 65 11.09 -7.39 -8.09
CA GLU A 65 11.50 -6.08 -7.58
C GLU A 65 12.93 -6.11 -7.03
N SER A 66 13.67 -5.02 -7.21
CA SER A 66 15.10 -4.98 -6.86
C SER A 66 15.32 -4.81 -5.36
N PRO A 67 16.38 -5.42 -4.78
CA PRO A 67 16.74 -5.21 -3.38
C PRO A 67 16.95 -3.73 -3.02
N GLU A 68 17.55 -2.95 -3.92
CA GLU A 68 17.80 -1.52 -3.74
C GLU A 68 16.48 -0.74 -3.62
N ARG A 69 15.50 -1.03 -4.49
CA ARG A 69 14.18 -0.38 -4.45
C ARG A 69 13.41 -0.75 -3.19
N LEU A 70 13.41 -2.03 -2.80
CA LEU A 70 12.77 -2.49 -1.56
C LEU A 70 13.39 -1.85 -0.31
N ALA A 71 14.71 -1.74 -0.26
CA ALA A 71 15.42 -1.13 0.84
C ALA A 71 15.21 0.38 0.93
N THR A 72 15.00 1.05 -0.20
CA THR A 72 15.00 2.52 -0.28
C THR A 72 13.64 3.16 -0.50
N VAL A 73 12.56 2.40 -0.70
CA VAL A 73 11.21 2.97 -0.91
C VAL A 73 10.77 3.89 0.22
N ALA A 74 11.23 3.69 1.46
CA ALA A 74 10.92 4.58 2.57
C ALA A 74 11.47 6.01 2.39
N GLY A 75 12.58 6.14 1.66
CA GLY A 75 13.30 7.38 1.34
C GLY A 75 13.32 7.68 -0.16
N TRP A 76 12.31 7.24 -0.91
CA TRP A 76 12.26 7.28 -2.37
C TRP A 76 12.57 8.65 -3.00
N ARG A 77 12.30 9.75 -2.29
CA ARG A 77 12.53 11.11 -2.80
C ARG A 77 14.00 11.39 -3.12
N ASP A 78 14.92 10.82 -2.35
CA ASP A 78 16.35 11.08 -2.48
C ASP A 78 17.09 9.91 -3.15
N THR A 79 16.37 9.07 -3.91
CA THR A 79 16.97 7.95 -4.65
C THR A 79 16.65 7.98 -6.15
N PRO A 80 17.55 7.44 -7.00
CA PRO A 80 17.39 7.46 -8.45
C PRO A 80 16.59 6.28 -9.00
N TYR A 81 16.08 5.39 -8.14
CA TYR A 81 15.59 4.07 -8.56
C TYR A 81 14.12 4.06 -9.01
N PHE A 82 13.37 5.14 -8.78
CA PHE A 82 11.94 5.22 -9.06
C PHE A 82 11.67 6.18 -10.22
N THR A 83 10.84 5.76 -11.16
CA THR A 83 10.40 6.57 -12.30
C THR A 83 9.51 7.74 -11.86
N GLU A 84 9.36 8.77 -12.68
CA GLU A 84 8.48 9.91 -12.36
C GLU A 84 7.03 9.49 -12.07
N ALA A 85 6.50 8.51 -12.82
CA ALA A 85 5.17 7.95 -12.56
C ALA A 85 5.08 7.29 -11.18
N GLU A 86 6.06 6.44 -10.82
CA GLU A 86 6.11 5.79 -9.51
C GLU A 86 6.27 6.80 -8.37
N ARG A 87 7.08 7.84 -8.57
CA ARG A 87 7.26 8.95 -7.63
C ARG A 87 5.94 9.69 -7.39
N ALA A 88 5.18 9.96 -8.44
CA ALA A 88 3.86 10.57 -8.35
C ALA A 88 2.87 9.67 -7.59
N ALA A 89 2.85 8.36 -7.88
CA ALA A 89 2.01 7.40 -7.16
C ALA A 89 2.41 7.26 -5.68
N LEU A 90 3.70 7.26 -5.35
CA LEU A 90 4.21 7.24 -3.98
C LEU A 90 3.83 8.51 -3.23
N ALA A 91 3.94 9.69 -3.85
CA ALA A 91 3.49 10.94 -3.26
C ALA A 91 1.99 10.93 -2.96
N LEU A 92 1.18 10.47 -3.91
CA LEU A 92 -0.27 10.30 -3.72
C LEU A 92 -0.57 9.33 -2.58
N ALA A 93 0.11 8.18 -2.51
CA ALA A 93 -0.07 7.19 -1.46
C ALA A 93 0.27 7.72 -0.07
N GLU A 94 1.33 8.53 0.06
CA GLU A 94 1.68 9.18 1.33
C GLU A 94 0.62 10.19 1.76
N ALA A 95 0.13 11.02 0.82
CA ALA A 95 -0.89 12.04 1.08
C ALA A 95 -2.21 11.40 1.52
N VAL A 96 -2.72 10.44 0.75
CA VAL A 96 -3.97 9.72 1.05
C VAL A 96 -3.88 8.95 2.37
N THR A 97 -2.73 8.34 2.68
CA THR A 97 -2.53 7.62 3.94
C THR A 97 -2.60 8.55 5.15
N ARG A 98 -2.11 9.78 5.01
CA ARG A 98 -2.06 10.82 6.05
C ARG A 98 -3.22 11.81 5.96
N VAL A 99 -4.38 11.37 5.47
CA VAL A 99 -5.55 12.24 5.25
C VAL A 99 -6.01 13.00 6.51
N ALA A 100 -5.72 12.48 7.71
CA ALA A 100 -6.08 13.12 8.97
C ALA A 100 -5.06 14.17 9.46
N ASP A 101 -3.85 14.23 8.86
CA ASP A 101 -2.74 15.03 9.38
C ASP A 101 -2.81 16.51 8.96
N LYS A 102 -3.63 16.85 7.95
CA LYS A 102 -3.70 18.19 7.34
C LYS A 102 -5.15 18.58 7.01
N SER A 103 -5.41 19.88 6.94
CA SER A 103 -6.72 20.41 6.50
C SER A 103 -6.96 20.24 5.00
N ASP A 104 -5.90 20.30 4.20
CA ASP A 104 -5.89 19.91 2.79
C ASP A 104 -5.03 18.65 2.63
N PRO A 105 -5.64 17.46 2.68
CA PRO A 105 -4.91 16.19 2.80
C PRO A 105 -4.29 15.71 1.50
N VAL A 106 -4.87 16.04 0.35
CA VAL A 106 -4.38 15.69 -0.98
C VAL A 106 -4.42 16.96 -1.84
N PRO A 107 -3.40 17.83 -1.73
CA PRO A 107 -3.40 19.10 -2.44
C PRO A 107 -3.37 18.90 -3.96
N ASP A 108 -3.85 19.90 -4.70
CA ASP A 108 -3.97 19.85 -6.16
C ASP A 108 -2.64 19.55 -6.87
N ASP A 109 -1.50 19.97 -6.33
CA ASP A 109 -0.19 19.70 -6.94
C ASP A 109 0.16 18.20 -6.90
N VAL A 110 -0.13 17.50 -5.79
CA VAL A 110 0.03 16.05 -5.66
C VAL A 110 -0.91 15.31 -6.61
N TRP A 111 -2.18 15.74 -6.67
CA TRP A 111 -3.16 15.13 -7.57
C TRP A 111 -2.77 15.32 -9.04
N ASN A 112 -2.50 16.57 -9.43
CA ASN A 112 -2.18 16.92 -10.80
C ASN A 112 -0.88 16.27 -11.27
N GLU A 113 0.09 16.06 -10.38
CA GLU A 113 1.29 15.30 -10.73
C GLU A 113 0.96 13.83 -11.05
N ALA A 114 0.16 13.15 -10.24
CA ALA A 114 -0.28 11.78 -10.55
C ALA A 114 -1.09 11.72 -11.85
N ALA A 115 -1.99 12.69 -12.08
CA ALA A 115 -2.83 12.75 -13.27
C ALA A 115 -2.06 12.99 -14.59
N LYS A 116 -0.79 13.41 -14.54
CA LYS A 116 0.08 13.47 -15.73
C LYS A 116 0.49 12.08 -16.23
N HIS A 117 0.55 11.09 -15.33
CA HIS A 117 1.10 9.75 -15.62
C HIS A 117 0.02 8.68 -15.69
N TYR A 118 -1.13 8.89 -15.06
CA TYR A 118 -2.20 7.89 -14.92
C TYR A 118 -3.53 8.45 -15.41
N ASP A 119 -4.24 7.67 -16.23
CA ASP A 119 -5.61 8.00 -16.64
C ASP A 119 -6.62 7.78 -15.50
N ASP A 120 -7.89 8.15 -15.71
CA ASP A 120 -8.94 8.05 -14.70
C ASP A 120 -9.08 6.63 -14.12
N LYS A 121 -8.92 5.60 -14.95
CA LYS A 121 -9.05 4.21 -14.52
C LYS A 121 -7.86 3.79 -13.66
N ALA A 122 -6.64 4.14 -14.07
CA ALA A 122 -5.42 3.89 -13.32
C ALA A 122 -5.40 4.67 -11.99
N LEU A 123 -5.81 5.94 -11.98
CA LEU A 123 -5.96 6.74 -10.76
C LEU A 123 -6.96 6.11 -9.79
N ALA A 124 -8.11 5.62 -10.29
CA ALA A 124 -9.06 4.88 -9.47
C ALA A 124 -8.43 3.59 -8.90
N GLY A 125 -7.68 2.84 -9.71
CA GLY A 125 -6.94 1.66 -9.27
C GLY A 125 -5.93 1.95 -8.15
N LEU A 126 -5.16 3.03 -8.30
CA LEU A 126 -4.22 3.52 -7.29
C LEU A 126 -4.92 3.85 -5.97
N LEU A 127 -5.99 4.66 -6.01
CA LEU A 127 -6.73 5.06 -4.81
C LEU A 127 -7.36 3.86 -4.09
N ILE A 128 -7.93 2.91 -4.84
CA ILE A 128 -8.49 1.68 -4.26
C ILE A 128 -7.39 0.82 -3.64
N SER A 129 -6.22 0.70 -4.28
CA SER A 129 -5.07 -0.04 -3.75
C SER A 129 -4.57 0.57 -2.45
N ILE A 130 -4.33 1.89 -2.44
CA ILE A 130 -3.90 2.66 -1.26
C ILE A 130 -4.91 2.53 -0.11
N SER A 131 -6.21 2.60 -0.43
CA SER A 131 -7.28 2.47 0.57
C SER A 131 -7.35 1.05 1.13
N ALA A 132 -7.24 0.04 0.27
CA ALA A 132 -7.27 -1.36 0.68
C ALA A 132 -6.14 -1.69 1.66
N ILE A 133 -4.89 -1.30 1.35
CA ILE A 133 -3.78 -1.52 2.28
C ILE A 133 -3.93 -0.73 3.59
N ASN A 134 -4.50 0.47 3.53
CA ASN A 134 -4.83 1.25 4.72
C ASN A 134 -5.83 0.53 5.64
N VAL A 135 -6.80 -0.19 5.08
CA VAL A 135 -7.74 -1.03 5.86
C VAL A 135 -7.00 -2.21 6.48
N TRP A 136 -6.20 -2.96 5.71
CA TRP A 136 -5.40 -4.07 6.23
C TRP A 136 -4.46 -3.65 7.36
N ASN A 137 -3.77 -2.53 7.19
CA ASN A 137 -2.90 -1.95 8.20
C ASN A 137 -3.65 -1.64 9.49
N ARG A 138 -4.84 -1.02 9.41
CA ARG A 138 -5.67 -0.69 10.58
C ARG A 138 -6.07 -1.95 11.35
N LEU A 139 -6.53 -2.99 10.66
CA LEU A 139 -6.93 -4.25 11.29
C LEU A 139 -5.75 -4.94 11.99
N ASN A 140 -4.60 -5.01 11.31
CA ASN A 140 -3.42 -5.71 11.82
C ASN A 140 -2.73 -4.94 12.96
N ALA A 141 -2.55 -3.62 12.81
CA ALA A 141 -1.93 -2.79 13.83
C ALA A 141 -2.79 -2.71 15.10
N ALA A 142 -4.09 -2.49 14.97
CA ALA A 142 -5.01 -2.41 16.11
C ALA A 142 -5.06 -3.72 16.91
N THR A 143 -4.86 -4.86 16.26
CA THR A 143 -4.87 -6.18 16.92
C THR A 143 -3.48 -6.74 17.23
N ARG A 144 -2.40 -5.97 16.99
CA ARG A 144 -1.00 -6.35 17.22
C ARG A 144 -0.64 -7.69 16.55
N GLN A 145 -1.08 -7.90 15.33
CA GLN A 145 -0.69 -9.09 14.57
C GLN A 145 0.83 -9.14 14.38
N VAL A 146 1.39 -10.35 14.42
CA VAL A 146 2.83 -10.58 14.37
C VAL A 146 3.24 -11.06 12.98
N ALA A 147 4.27 -10.44 12.38
CA ALA A 147 4.80 -10.88 11.09
C ALA A 147 5.22 -12.36 11.12
N GLY A 148 5.09 -13.06 9.99
CA GLY A 148 5.37 -14.50 9.89
C GLY A 148 4.40 -15.43 10.64
N SER A 149 3.43 -14.92 11.43
CA SER A 149 2.46 -15.76 12.14
C SER A 149 1.27 -16.20 11.27
N LEU A 150 1.07 -15.58 10.11
CA LEU A 150 -0.06 -15.84 9.22
C LEU A 150 0.20 -16.95 8.17
N GLY A 151 1.35 -17.62 8.23
CA GLY A 151 1.63 -18.82 7.43
C GLY A 151 1.58 -18.63 5.91
N VAL A 152 1.95 -17.44 5.42
CA VAL A 152 2.03 -17.12 3.98
C VAL A 152 3.44 -17.33 3.44
#